data_AF-A0A2D5YKJ7-F1
#
_entry.id   AF-A0A2D5YKJ7-F1
#
_cell.length_a   1.000
_cell.length_b   1.000
_cell.length_c   1.000
_cell.angle_alpha   90.00
_cell.angle_beta   90.00
_cell.angle_gamma   90.00
#
_symmetry.space_group_name_H-M   'P 1'
#
loop_
_entity.id
_entity.type
_entity.pdbx_description
1 polymer ?
#
loop_
_entity_poly.entity_id
_entity_poly.type
_entity_poly.pdbx_seq_one_letter_code
_entity_poly.pdbx_strand_id
1 'polypeptide(L)'
;HKGQEDDGHLYLIHSGKLLVEIGKGQQVIVGKNDIVGEAVASGFGDRRNATVKTQGQVELIRMERETFLTLMTNMRILSRIKEINQERAA
;
A
#
# COMPACT_ATOMS: atom_id res chain seq x y z
N HIS A 1 0.10 3.82 11.78
CA HIS A 1 -1.27 3.36 12.08
C HIS A 1 -2.30 4.20 11.34
N LYS A 2 -3.52 3.70 11.16
CA LYS A 2 -4.61 4.46 10.52
C LYS A 2 -4.76 5.86 11.14
N GLY A 3 -4.94 6.87 10.30
CA GLY A 3 -5.12 8.28 10.69
C GLY A 3 -3.82 9.01 11.04
N GLN A 4 -2.68 8.34 11.13
CA GLN A 4 -1.38 9.00 11.29
C GLN A 4 -0.89 9.56 9.95
N GLU A 5 -0.01 10.55 10.02
CA GLU A 5 0.84 10.91 8.88
C GLU A 5 1.58 9.67 8.41
N ASP A 6 1.67 9.57 7.09
CA ASP A 6 2.39 8.51 6.42
C ASP A 6 3.75 9.05 5.98
N ASP A 7 4.74 8.18 5.93
CA ASP A 7 6.08 8.48 5.42
C ASP A 7 6.08 8.70 3.89
N GLY A 8 4.94 8.46 3.23
CA GLY A 8 4.70 8.73 1.82
C GLY A 8 5.32 7.69 0.89
N HIS A 9 5.90 6.63 1.47
CA HIS A 9 6.60 5.57 0.77
C HIS A 9 5.66 4.41 0.46
N LEU A 10 6.02 3.64 -0.56
CA LEU A 10 5.34 2.41 -0.92
C LEU A 10 6.19 1.21 -0.50
N TYR A 11 5.53 0.13 -0.09
CA TYR A 11 6.19 -1.11 0.28
C TYR A 11 5.66 -2.26 -0.57
N LEU A 12 6.58 -2.97 -1.24
CA LEU A 12 6.31 -4.23 -1.94
C LEU A 12 6.63 -5.40 -1.01
N ILE A 13 5.74 -6.39 -0.96
CA ILE A 13 5.94 -7.57 -0.12
C ILE A 13 6.77 -8.60 -0.89
N HIS A 14 8.03 -8.79 -0.49
CA HIS A 14 8.91 -9.78 -1.09
C HIS A 14 8.60 -11.19 -0.56
N SER A 15 8.42 -11.32 0.76
CA SER A 15 8.08 -12.56 1.44
C SER A 15 7.28 -12.30 2.73
N GLY A 16 6.48 -13.28 3.17
CA GLY A 16 5.63 -13.16 4.37
C GLY A 16 4.20 -12.66 4.08
N LYS A 17 3.49 -12.29 5.15
CA LYS A 17 2.09 -11.84 5.11
C LYS A 17 1.87 -10.60 5.98
N LEU A 18 1.01 -9.70 5.52
CA LEU A 18 0.55 -8.54 6.27
C LEU A 18 -0.96 -8.62 6.49
N LEU A 19 -1.40 -8.19 7.68
CA LEU A 19 -2.79 -7.93 8.00
C LEU A 19 -3.07 -6.43 7.83
N VAL A 20 -4.02 -6.08 6.96
CA VAL A 20 -4.46 -4.70 6.71
C VAL A 20 -5.83 -4.51 7.34
N GLU A 21 -5.90 -3.66 8.36
CA GLU A 21 -7.12 -3.30 9.08
C GLU A 21 -7.67 -1.96 8.56
N ILE A 22 -8.75 -2.01 7.78
CA ILE A 22 -9.30 -0.85 7.04
C ILE A 22 -10.28 -0.05 7.95
N GLY A 23 -10.79 -0.66 9.02
CA GLY A 23 -11.72 -0.05 10.00
C GLY A 23 -12.83 -1.02 10.40
N LYS A 24 -13.62 -0.70 11.44
CA LYS A 24 -14.83 -1.43 11.91
C LYS A 24 -14.88 -2.96 11.62
N GLY A 25 -13.79 -3.67 11.89
CA GLY A 25 -13.70 -5.13 11.70
C GLY A 25 -13.38 -5.64 10.29
N GLN A 26 -13.27 -4.77 9.28
CA GLN A 26 -12.76 -5.15 7.96
C GLN A 26 -11.25 -5.35 7.99
N GLN A 27 -10.84 -6.56 7.62
CA GLN A 27 -9.44 -6.97 7.57
C GLN A 27 -9.17 -7.74 6.28
N VAL A 28 -8.01 -7.50 5.68
CA VAL A 28 -7.52 -8.21 4.50
C VAL A 28 -6.12 -8.72 4.79
N ILE A 29 -5.82 -9.94 4.36
CA ILE A 29 -4.46 -10.48 4.37
C ILE A 29 -3.88 -10.30 2.98
N VAL A 30 -2.73 -9.65 2.90
CA VAL A 30 -1.95 -9.48 1.67
C VAL A 30 -0.61 -10.19 1.82
N GLY A 31 -0.01 -10.60 0.71
CA GLY A 31 1.17 -11.44 0.71
C GLY A 31 2.15 -11.10 -0.41
N LYS A 32 3.03 -12.04 -0.70
CA LYS A 32 4.07 -11.91 -1.72
C LYS A 32 3.51 -11.29 -3.03
N ASN A 33 4.24 -10.31 -3.55
CA ASN A 33 3.94 -9.52 -4.75
C ASN A 33 2.81 -8.49 -4.61
N ASP A 34 2.14 -8.39 -3.46
CA ASP A 34 1.24 -7.27 -3.18
C ASP A 34 2.00 -6.03 -2.73
N ILE A 35 1.32 -4.87 -2.82
CA ILE A 35 1.79 -3.56 -2.37
C ILE A 35 0.90 -2.99 -1.27
N VAL A 36 1.50 -2.18 -0.39
CA VAL A 36 0.83 -1.37 0.64
C VAL A 36 1.44 0.04 0.71
N GLY A 37 0.66 1.02 1.19
CA GLY A 37 1.08 2.42 1.26
C GLY A 37 0.84 3.20 -0.04
N GLU A 38 0.28 2.53 -1.06
CA GLU A 38 0.02 3.06 -2.38
C GLU A 38 -0.90 4.27 -2.37
N ALA A 39 -1.91 4.29 -1.50
CA ALA A 39 -2.90 5.37 -1.44
C ALA A 39 -2.27 6.74 -1.11
N VAL A 40 -1.32 6.77 -0.17
CA VAL A 40 -0.61 8.02 0.16
C VAL A 40 0.47 8.29 -0.89
N ALA A 41 1.26 7.28 -1.27
CA ALA A 41 2.33 7.42 -2.26
C ALA A 41 1.84 7.98 -3.62
N SER A 42 0.61 7.67 -4.02
CA SER A 42 -0.02 8.16 -5.25
C SER A 42 -0.78 9.49 -5.10
N GLY A 43 -0.87 10.05 -3.87
CA GLY A 43 -1.55 11.31 -3.61
C GLY A 43 -3.07 11.23 -3.55
N PHE A 44 -3.65 10.01 -3.41
CA PHE A 44 -5.08 9.83 -3.18
C PHE A 44 -5.50 10.08 -1.72
N GLY A 45 -4.55 10.39 -0.83
CA GLY A 45 -4.84 10.86 0.53
C GLY A 45 -3.59 11.33 1.27
N ASP A 46 -3.80 12.14 2.31
CA ASP A 46 -2.72 12.75 3.11
C ASP A 46 -2.41 11.98 4.40
N ARG A 47 -3.19 10.94 4.71
CA ARG A 47 -3.11 10.17 5.96
C ARG A 47 -3.34 8.70 5.69
N ARG A 48 -2.80 7.85 6.56
CA ARG A 48 -3.00 6.39 6.50
C ARG A 48 -4.49 6.04 6.57
N ASN A 49 -5.01 5.36 5.53
CA ASN A 49 -6.40 4.90 5.46
C ASN A 49 -6.64 3.58 6.24
N ALA A 50 -5.57 2.81 6.51
CA ALA A 50 -5.60 1.53 7.20
C ALA A 50 -4.43 1.38 8.18
N THR A 51 -4.55 0.42 9.11
CA THR A 51 -3.43 -0.05 9.94
C THR A 51 -2.88 -1.33 9.35
N VAL A 52 -1.57 -1.40 9.11
CA VAL A 52 -0.91 -2.59 8.59
C VAL A 52 -0.08 -3.21 9.71
N LYS A 53 -0.19 -4.54 9.88
CA LYS A 53 0.56 -5.33 10.86
C LYS A 53 1.22 -6.51 10.16
N THR A 54 2.40 -6.92 10.60
CA THR A 54 3.03 -8.15 10.12
C THR A 54 2.37 -9.37 10.75
N GLN A 55 2.25 -10.46 9.98
CA GLN A 55 1.89 -11.79 10.49
C GLN A 55 3.15 -12.67 10.48
N GLY A 56 3.99 -12.51 11.50
CA GLY A 56 5.29 -13.17 11.58
C GLY A 56 6.41 -12.39 10.89
N GLN A 57 7.43 -13.11 10.40
CA GLN A 57 8.55 -12.52 9.68
C GLN A 57 8.14 -12.15 8.26
N VAL A 58 8.49 -10.93 7.84
CA VAL A 58 8.15 -10.37 6.54
C VAL A 58 9.35 -9.62 6.00
N GLU A 59 9.61 -9.76 4.70
CA GLU A 59 10.59 -8.95 3.99
C GLU A 59 9.88 -8.00 3.04
N LEU A 60 10.17 -6.72 3.19
CA LEU A 60 9.57 -5.64 2.41
C LEU A 60 10.65 -4.94 1.62
N ILE A 61 10.31 -4.59 0.38
CA ILE A 61 11.11 -3.68 -0.44
C ILE A 61 10.44 -2.32 -0.33
N ARG A 62 11.15 -1.37 0.29
CA ARG A 62 10.73 0.03 0.36
C ARG A 62 11.03 0.71 -0.97
N MET A 63 10.05 1.47 -1.45
CA MET A 63 10.16 2.32 -2.63
C MET A 63 9.86 3.76 -2.24
N GLU A 64 10.80 4.65 -2.53
CA GLU A 64 10.64 6.08 -2.32
C GLU A 64 9.50 6.65 -3.17
N ARG A 65 8.81 7.67 -2.66
CA ARG A 65 7.68 8.30 -3.34
C ARG A 65 8.06 8.79 -4.73
N GLU A 66 9.20 9.46 -4.84
CA GLU A 66 9.69 10.02 -6.10
C GLU A 66 9.98 8.93 -7.13
N THR A 67 10.59 7.82 -6.70
CA THR A 67 10.81 6.64 -7.55
C THR A 67 9.48 6.07 -8.01
N PHE A 68 8.52 5.90 -7.10
CA PHE A 68 7.18 5.43 -7.44
C PHE A 68 6.52 6.35 -8.48
N LEU A 69 6.47 7.66 -8.24
CA LEU A 69 5.89 8.63 -9.17
C LEU A 69 6.58 8.60 -10.53
N THR A 70 7.91 8.47 -10.57
CA THR A 70 8.67 8.34 -11.81
C THR A 70 8.27 7.09 -12.60
N LEU A 71 8.14 5.94 -11.93
CA LEU A 71 7.70 4.68 -12.54
C LEU A 71 6.25 4.79 -13.04
N MET A 72 5.37 5.43 -12.27
CA MET A 72 3.97 5.61 -12.62
C MET A 72 3.75 6.57 -13.80
N THR A 73 4.61 7.58 -13.95
CA THR A 73 4.52 8.56 -15.03
C THR A 73 5.08 7.99 -16.34
N ASN A 74 6.14 7.18 -16.25
CA ASN A 74 6.85 6.64 -17.40
C ASN A 74 6.35 5.26 -17.85
N MET A 75 5.56 4.57 -17.04
CA MET A 75 4.94 3.29 -17.38
C MET A 75 3.41 3.39 -17.23
N ARG A 76 2.65 2.66 -18.04
CA ARG A 76 1.16 2.61 -17.99
C ARG A 76 0.61 1.92 -16.73
N ILE A 77 1.26 2.04 -15.58
CA ILE A 77 0.90 1.36 -14.32
C ILE A 77 -0.24 2.09 -13.58
N LEU A 78 -0.45 3.39 -13.84
CA LEU A 78 -1.50 4.21 -13.21
C LEU A 78 -2.91 3.63 -13.34
N SER A 79 -3.27 3.09 -14.51
CA SER A 79 -4.59 2.47 -14.70
C SER A 79 -4.79 1.25 -13.79
N ARG A 80 -3.74 0.44 -13.62
CA ARG A 80 -3.83 -0.79 -12.84
C ARG A 80 -3.92 -0.55 -11.33
N ILE A 81 -3.20 0.44 -10.80
CA ILE A 81 -3.30 0.78 -9.37
C ILE A 81 -4.66 1.37 -9.02
N LYS A 82 -5.25 2.17 -9.93
CA LYS A 82 -6.59 2.71 -9.73
C LYS A 82 -7.65 1.61 -9.62
N GLU A 83 -7.55 0.55 -10.43
CA GLU A 83 -8.42 -0.63 -10.36
C GLU A 83 -8.27 -1.36 -9.01
N ILE A 84 -7.03 -1.63 -8.58
CA ILE A 84 -6.75 -2.30 -7.29
C ILE A 84 -7.31 -1.49 -6.11
N ASN A 85 -7.16 -0.16 -6.14
CA ASN A 85 -7.69 0.71 -5.09
C ASN A 85 -9.22 0.70 -5.04
N GLN A 86 -9.89 0.57 -6.18
CA GLN A 86 -11.35 0.44 -6.24
C GLN A 86 -11.82 -0.92 -5.71
N GLU A 87 -11.13 -2.01 -6.08
CA GLU A 87 -11.43 -3.37 -5.57
C GLU A 87 -11.29 -3.47 -4.05
N ARG A 88 -10.31 -2.76 -3.46
CA ARG A 88 -10.05 -2.75 -2.01
C ARG A 88 -10.96 -1.82 -1.20
N ALA A 89 -11.66 -0.90 -1.87
CA ALA A 89 -12.58 0.05 -1.24
C ALA A 89 -14.05 -0.43 -1.22
N ALA A 90 -14.36 -1.49 -1.96
CA ALA A 90 -15.66 -2.17 -2.00
C ALA A 90 -15.75 -3.26 -0.93
#